data_AF-A0A413I5B2-F1
#
_entry.id   AF-A0A413I5B2-F1
#
_cell.length_a   1.000
_cell.length_b   1.000
_cell.length_c   1.000
_cell.angle_alpha   90.00
_cell.angle_beta   90.00
_cell.angle_gamma   90.00
#
_symmetry.space_group_name_H-M   'P 1'
#
loop_
_entity.id
_entity.type
_entity.pdbx_description
1 polymer ?
#
loop_
_entity_poly.entity_id
_entity_poly.type
_entity_poly.pdbx_seq_one_letter_code
_entity_poly.pdbx_strand_id
1 'polypeptide(L)' 'MCNALEELVNEGFQKGRQEGVQEGIQKGIQEIVRTCKRLNLDEKSTVNNVMQEFHVSEEEATASANVRNARTGFIRTT' A
#
# COMPACT_ATOMS: atom_id res chain seq x y z
N MET A 1 13.82 -35.79 15.02
CA MET A 1 12.82 -35.00 14.27
C MET A 1 13.19 -35.08 12.80
N CYS A 2 12.22 -35.07 11.89
CA CYS A 2 12.49 -35.21 10.46
C CYS A 2 12.84 -33.83 9.88
N ASN A 3 14.05 -33.68 9.32
CA ASN A 3 14.57 -32.40 8.81
C ASN A 3 13.61 -31.72 7.81
N ALA A 4 12.90 -32.51 7.00
CA ALA A 4 11.91 -32.01 6.05
C ALA A 4 10.73 -31.27 6.71
N LEU A 5 10.32 -31.67 7.91
CA LEU A 5 9.25 -30.97 8.64
C LEU A 5 9.74 -29.65 9.21
N GLU A 6 10.99 -29.60 9.66
CA GLU A 6 11.62 -28.39 10.19
C GLU A 6 11.84 -27.35 9.08
N GLU A 7 12.26 -27.79 7.89
CA GLU A 7 12.36 -26.95 6.69
C GLU A 7 11.01 -26.35 6.30
N LEU A 8 9.95 -27.16 6.23
CA LEU A 8 8.59 -26.69 5.89
C LEU A 8 8.06 -25.68 6.91
N VAL A 9 8.29 -25.89 8.21
CA VAL A 9 7.88 -24.92 9.25
C VAL A 9 8.66 -23.61 9.11
N ASN A 10 9.96 -23.68 8.84
CA ASN A 10 10.78 -22.49 8.64
C ASN A 10 10.37 -21.71 7.38
N GLU A 11 10.10 -22.39 6.27
CA GLU A 11 9.58 -21.76 5.06
C GLU A 11 8.24 -21.07 5.31
N GLY A 12 7.30 -21.75 5.97
CA GLY A 12 6.00 -21.18 6.33
C GLY A 12 6.14 -19.95 7.22
N PHE A 13 7.06 -19.98 8.19
CA PHE A 13 7.32 -18.85 9.07
C PHE A 13 7.94 -17.65 8.34
N GLN A 14 8.93 -17.89 7.46
CA GLN A 14 9.55 -16.84 6.67
C GLN A 14 8.56 -16.20 5.70
N LYS A 15 7.75 -17.03 5.02
CA LYS A 15 6.71 -16.56 4.12
C LYS A 15 5.66 -15.73 4.86
N GLY A 16 5.13 -16.24 5.97
CA GLY A 16 4.15 -15.50 6.77
C GLY A 16 4.68 -14.17 7.31
N ARG A 17 5.97 -14.13 7.71
CA ARG A 17 6.63 -12.88 8.10
C ARG A 17 6.70 -11.89 6.94
N GLN A 18 7.14 -12.34 5.76
CA GLN A 18 7.23 -11.48 4.57
C GLN A 18 5.86 -10.94 4.16
N GLU A 19 4.85 -11.81 4.08
CA GLU A 19 3.47 -11.43 3.76
C GLU A 19 2.90 -10.44 4.78
N GLY A 20 3.10 -10.69 6.08
CA GLY A 20 2.63 -9.80 7.15
C GLY A 20 3.28 -8.41 7.10
N VAL A 21 4.58 -8.33 6.79
CA VAL A 21 5.28 -7.05 6.60
C VAL A 21 4.70 -6.32 5.39
N GLN A 22 4.51 -7.02 4.27
CA GLN A 22 3.97 -6.43 3.04
C GLN A 22 2.54 -5.91 3.24
N GLU A 23 1.68 -6.67 3.91
CA GLU A 23 0.33 -6.22 4.29
C GLU A 23 0.35 -5.00 5.21
N GLY A 24 1.25 -4.99 6.19
CA GLY A 24 1.40 -3.88 7.13
C GLY A 24 1.78 -2.58 6.42
N ILE A 25 2.73 -2.65 5.48
CA ILE A 25 3.13 -1.51 4.65
C ILE A 25 1.95 -1.02 3.80
N GLN A 26 1.24 -1.92 3.11
CA GLN A 26 0.08 -1.53 2.28
C GLN A 26 -1.03 -0.85 3.10
N LYS A 27 -1.35 -1.38 4.28
CA LYS A 27 -2.34 -0.76 5.19
C LYS A 27 -1.87 0.61 5.68
N GLY A 28 -0.59 0.74 6.03
CA GLY A 28 0.01 2.02 6.43
C GLY A 28 -0.08 3.08 5.34
N ILE A 29 0.26 2.73 4.10
CA ILE A 29 0.15 3.63 2.93
C ILE A 29 -1.30 4.08 2.73
N GLN A 30 -2.27 3.16 2.80
CA GLN A 30 -3.68 3.51 2.67
C GLN A 30 -4.15 4.51 3.74
N GLU A 31 -3.69 4.36 4.99
CA GLU A 31 -4.04 5.29 6.06
C GLU A 31 -3.39 6.67 5.89
N ILE A 32 -2.15 6.76 5.38
CA ILE A 32 -1.54 8.04 5.01
C ILE A 32 -2.36 8.70 3.90
N VAL A 33 -2.67 7.98 2.82
CA VAL A 33 -3.49 8.52 1.71
C VAL A 33 -4.85 8.98 2.20
N ARG A 34 -5.52 8.19 3.06
CA ARG A 34 -6.82 8.54 3.66
C ARG A 34 -6.72 9.79 4.53
N THR A 35 -5.66 9.91 5.32
CA THR A 35 -5.43 11.06 6.19
C THR A 35 -5.12 12.31 5.38
N CYS A 36 -4.30 12.21 4.33
CA CYS A 36 -4.01 13.31 3.42
C CYS A 36 -5.30 13.81 2.73
N LYS A 37 -6.17 12.89 2.27
CA LYS A 37 -7.50 13.23 1.73
C LYS A 37 -8.38 13.96 2.75
N ARG A 38 -8.40 13.51 4.00
CA ARG A 38 -9.16 14.17 5.09
C ARG A 38 -8.65 15.58 5.39
N LEU A 39 -7.35 15.80 5.27
CA LEU A 39 -6.70 17.08 5.52
C LEU A 39 -6.68 18.01 4.30
N ASN A 40 -7.25 17.58 3.16
CA ASN A 40 -7.19 18.29 1.87
C ASN A 40 -5.75 18.62 1.42
N LEU A 41 -4.79 17.71 1.71
CA LEU A 41 -3.44 17.82 1.20
C LEU A 41 -3.41 17.50 -0.30
N ASP A 42 -2.47 18.12 -1.01
CA ASP A 42 -2.24 17.85 -2.41
C ASP A 42 -1.64 16.46 -2.65
N GLU A 43 -1.82 15.96 -3.86
CA GLU A 43 -1.37 14.62 -4.25
C GLU A 43 0.16 14.50 -4.17
N LYS A 44 0.90 15.57 -4.48
CA LYS A 44 2.37 15.60 -4.42
C LYS A 44 2.88 15.49 -2.98
N SER A 45 2.27 16.22 -2.04
CA SER A 45 2.57 16.08 -0.61
C SER A 45 2.21 14.68 -0.08
N THR A 46 1.12 14.09 -0.58
CA THR A 46 0.73 12.72 -0.21
C THR A 46 1.76 11.70 -0.67
N VAL A 47 2.22 11.79 -1.91
CA VAL A 47 3.26 10.91 -2.49
C VAL A 47 4.58 11.07 -1.72
N ASN A 48 4.99 12.30 -1.42
CA ASN A 48 6.19 12.55 -0.60
C ASN A 48 6.09 11.93 0.79
N ASN A 49 4.96 12.08 1.49
CA ASN A 49 4.76 11.47 2.81
C ASN A 49 4.86 9.94 2.76
N VAL A 50 4.27 9.31 1.73
CA VAL A 50 4.35 7.86 1.53
C VAL A 50 5.79 7.41 1.24
N MET A 51 6.52 8.13 0.39
CA MET A 51 7.91 7.82 0.07
C MET A 51 8.84 7.96 1.29
N GLN A 52 8.65 9.00 2.11
CA GLN A 52 9.48 9.23 3.30
C GLN A 52 9.23 8.20 4.41
N GLU A 53 7.97 7.86 4.68
CA GLU A 53 7.64 6.95 5.78
C GLU A 53 7.91 5.48 5.44
N PHE A 54 7.65 5.07 4.20
CA PHE A 54 7.74 3.65 3.81
C PHE A 54 8.95 3.31 2.94
N HIS A 55 9.80 4.28 2.58
CA HIS A 55 10.97 4.08 1.72
C HIS A 55 10.64 3.38 0.39
N VAL A 56 9.42 3.58 -0.11
CA VAL A 56 8.90 3.03 -1.36
C VAL A 56 9.25 3.92 -2.56
N SER A 57 9.24 3.34 -3.75
CA SER A 57 9.51 4.09 -4.98
C SER A 57 8.39 5.07 -5.31
N GLU A 58 8.69 6.09 -6.11
CA GLU A 58 7.70 7.07 -6.57
C GLU A 58 6.56 6.40 -7.38
N GLU A 59 6.86 5.34 -8.12
CA GLU A 59 5.87 4.56 -8.87
C GLU A 59 4.85 3.85 -7.95
N GLU A 60 5.32 3.24 -6.87
CA GLU A 60 4.44 2.58 -5.89
C GLU A 60 3.61 3.60 -5.10
N ALA A 61 4.24 4.72 -4.71
CA ALA A 61 3.56 5.80 -4.01
C ALA A 61 2.46 6.44 -4.88
N THR A 62 2.75 6.73 -6.15
CA THR A 62 1.76 7.31 -7.09
C THR A 62 0.64 6.34 -7.44
N ALA A 63 0.90 5.04 -7.53
CA ALA A 63 -0.14 4.02 -7.72
C ALA A 63 -1.14 4.00 -6.55
N SER A 64 -0.66 4.19 -5.31
CA SER A 64 -1.52 4.24 -4.12
C SER A 64 -2.32 5.55 -3.98
N ALA A 65 -1.76 6.68 -4.46
CA ALA A 65 -2.43 7.98 -4.48
C ALA A 65 -3.51 8.06 -5.58
N ASN A 66 -3.28 7.39 -6.72
CA ASN A 66 -4.17 7.33 -7.89
C ASN A 66 -5.40 6.42 -7.70
N VAL A 67 -6.09 6.51 -6.55
CA VAL A 67 -7.48 6.04 -6.47
C VAL A 67 -8.31 7.01 -7.31
N ARG A 68 -8.32 6.75 -8.62
CA ARG A 68 -9.04 7.52 -9.63
C ARG A 68 -10.46 7.76 -9.13
N ASN A 69 -10.81 9.03 -9.12
CA ASN A 69 -12.16 9.53 -9.05
C ASN A 69 -13.00 8.87 -10.17
N ALA A 70 -13.61 7.72 -9.90
CA ALA A 70 -14.59 7.07 -10.77
C ALA A 70 -15.99 7.73 -10.64
N ARG A 71 -16.08 9.04 -10.39
CA ARG A 71 -17.35 9.80 -10.31
C ARG A 71 -17.49 10.94 -11.31
N THR A 72 -16.65 10.99 -12.34
CA THR A 72 -16.82 11.94 -13.46
C THR A 72 -16.88 11.20 -14.78
N GLY A 73 -17.99 10.51 -15.05
CA GLY A 73 -18.21 9.77 -16.30
C GLY A 73 -19.67 9.48 -16.65
N PHE A 74 -20.64 10.11 -15.97
CA PHE A 74 -22.05 9.98 -16.36
C PHE A 74 -22.74 11.33 -16.26
N ILE A 75 -22.33 12.26 -17.13
CA ILE A 75 -23.12 13.44 -17.46
C ILE A 75 -23.64 13.24 -18.88
N ARG A 76 -24.95 13.01 -18.95
CA ARG A 76 -25.88 13.34 -20.04
C ARG A 76 -25.37 13.21 -21.48
N THR A 77 -25.87 12.19 -22.17
CA THR A 77 -26.24 12.34 -23.58
C THR A 77 -27.75 12.49 -23.67
N THR A 78 -28.14 13.56 -24.35
CA THR A 78 -29.48 14.01 -24.74
C THR A 78 -30.33 12.93 -25.38
#